data_AF-A0A6V7LEX9-F1
#
_entry.id   AF-A0A6V7LEX9-F1
#
_cell.length_a   1.000
_cell.length_b   1.000
_cell.length_c   1.000
_cell.angle_alpha   90.00
_cell.angle_beta   90.00
_cell.angle_gamma   90.00
#
_symmetry.space_group_name_H-M   'P 1'
#
loop_
_entity.id
_entity.type
_entity.pdbx_description
1 polymer ?
#
loop_
_entity_poly.entity_id
_entity_poly.type
_entity_poly.pdbx_seq_one_letter_code
_entity_poly.pdbx_strand_id
1 'polypeptide(L)' 'TLESIGIEPINSLIQKLGDWPLLRDTNDVLSHSWKEIDRNYMEMIGYYSLFQIEIKLDEDERSKNRIE' A
#
# COMPACT_ATOMS: atom_id res chain seq x y z
N THR A 1 26.75 -8.97 0.34
CA THR A 1 25.63 -9.42 1.22
C THR A 1 24.50 -8.43 1.08
N LEU A 2 23.35 -8.64 1.73
CA LEU A 2 22.26 -7.63 1.72
C LEU A 2 22.78 -6.25 2.18
N GLU A 3 23.75 -6.24 3.09
CA GLU A 3 24.46 -5.06 3.57
C GLU A 3 25.26 -4.33 2.47
N SER A 4 25.74 -5.03 1.44
CA SER A 4 26.49 -4.39 0.34
C SER A 4 25.57 -3.69 -0.66
N ILE A 5 24.27 -3.98 -0.63
CA ILE A 5 23.26 -3.34 -1.48
C ILE A 5 22.58 -2.19 -0.70
N GLY A 6 22.56 -2.28 0.63
CA GLY A 6 22.07 -1.21 1.49
C GLY A 6 20.60 -0.91 1.28
N ILE A 7 20.24 0.37 1.20
CA ILE A 7 18.85 0.83 1.04
C ILE A 7 18.43 0.99 -0.42
N GLU A 8 19.36 0.81 -1.35
CA GLU A 8 19.15 1.08 -2.78
C GLU A 8 17.93 0.39 -3.39
N PRO A 9 17.59 -0.86 -3.02
CA PRO A 9 16.39 -1.52 -3.52
C PRO A 9 15.12 -0.81 -3.07
N ILE A 10 15.11 -0.29 -1.84
CA ILE A 10 13.97 0.44 -1.27
C ILE A 10 13.84 1.81 -1.95
N ASN A 11 14.94 2.53 -2.15
CA ASN A 11 14.94 3.81 -2.87
C ASN A 11 14.38 3.66 -4.29
N SER A 12 14.84 2.64 -5.02
CA SER A 12 14.36 2.34 -6.38
C SER A 12 12.87 2.01 -6.42
N LEU A 13 12.37 1.36 -5.37
CA LEU A 13 10.95 1.01 -5.22
C LEU A 13 10.11 2.26 -4.96
N ILE A 14 10.54 3.11 -4.02
CA ILE A 14 9.86 4.36 -3.66
C ILE A 14 9.74 5.29 -4.87
N GLN A 15 10.83 5.49 -5.62
CA GLN A 15 10.83 6.32 -6.83
C GLN A 15 9.81 5.85 -7.88
N LYS A 16 9.66 4.53 -8.05
CA LYS A 16 8.68 3.96 -9.00
C LYS A 16 7.22 4.17 -8.59
N LEU A 17 6.94 4.34 -7.30
CA LEU A 17 5.57 4.35 -6.76
C LEU A 17 4.99 5.77 -6.58
N GLY A 18 5.72 6.79 -7.03
CA GLY A 18 5.34 8.20 -6.87
C GLY A 18 6.30 9.01 -6.01
N ASP A 19 7.43 8.40 -5.63
CA ASP A 19 8.45 8.97 -4.76
C ASP A 19 7.92 9.27 -3.34
N TRP A 20 8.81 9.71 -2.45
CA TRP A 20 8.42 10.19 -1.14
C TRP A 20 8.53 11.72 -1.10
N PRO A 21 7.50 12.48 -0.70
CA PRO A 21 7.53 13.95 -0.74
C PRO A 21 8.70 14.58 0.03
N LEU A 22 9.20 13.95 1.10
CA LEU A 22 10.38 14.41 1.84
C LEU A 22 11.71 14.24 1.09
N LEU A 23 11.74 13.41 0.04
CA LEU A 23 12.92 13.15 -0.78
C LEU A 23 12.92 13.95 -2.09
N ARG A 24 11.82 14.63 -2.42
CA ARG A 24 11.67 15.43 -3.64
C ARG A 24 12.18 16.85 -3.45
N ASP A 25 12.72 17.40 -4.54
CA ASP A 25 12.90 18.85 -4.67
C ASP A 25 11.54 19.54 -4.77
N THR A 26 11.39 20.67 -4.07
CA THR A 26 10.10 21.36 -3.86
C THR A 26 9.49 21.94 -5.14
N ASN A 27 10.23 21.96 -6.24
CA ASN A 27 9.80 22.50 -7.53
C ASN A 27 9.17 21.46 -8.46
N ASP A 28 9.18 20.19 -8.05
CA ASP A 28 8.82 19.09 -8.92
C ASP A 28 7.32 18.80 -8.81
N VAL A 29 6.56 19.06 -9.89
CA VAL A 29 5.10 18.85 -9.92
C VAL A 29 4.79 17.37 -9.77
N LEU A 30 3.93 17.02 -8.81
CA LEU A 30 3.47 15.64 -8.62
C LEU A 30 2.75 15.17 -9.87
N SER A 31 3.35 14.20 -10.57
CA SER A 31 2.76 13.55 -11.74
C SER A 31 1.67 12.54 -11.37
N HIS A 32 1.61 12.15 -10.10
CA HIS A 32 0.67 11.16 -9.58
C HIS A 32 -0.35 11.82 -8.66
N SER A 33 -1.61 11.40 -8.78
CA SER A 33 -2.65 11.73 -7.83
C SER A 33 -2.44 10.96 -6.52
N TRP A 34 -2.93 11.52 -5.40
CA TRP A 34 -2.91 10.84 -4.10
C TRP A 34 -3.55 9.45 -4.13
N LYS A 35 -4.56 9.25 -4.99
CA LYS A 35 -5.26 7.97 -5.16
C LYS A 35 -4.39 6.92 -5.85
N GLU A 36 -3.57 7.33 -6.81
CA GLU A 36 -2.62 6.44 -7.48
C GLU A 36 -1.49 6.05 -6.53
N ILE A 37 -0.99 7.00 -5.73
CA ILE A 37 0.02 6.73 -4.70
C ILE A 37 -0.53 5.71 -3.69
N ASP A 38 -1.71 5.94 -3.11
CA ASP A 38 -2.30 5.03 -2.11
C ASP A 38 -2.57 3.62 -2.70
N ARG A 39 -3.03 3.52 -3.95
CA ARG A 39 -3.17 2.23 -4.65
C ARG A 39 -1.83 1.52 -4.83
N ASN A 40 -0.82 2.23 -5.33
CA ASN A 40 0.51 1.67 -5.58
C ASN A 40 1.15 1.13 -4.30
N TYR A 41 1.00 1.86 -3.18
CA TYR A 41 1.41 1.37 -1.88
C TYR A 41 0.60 0.13 -1.50
N MET A 42 -0.73 0.16 -1.54
CA MET A 42 -1.55 -1.01 -1.18
C MET A 42 -1.16 -2.28 -1.95
N GLU A 43 -0.92 -2.19 -3.27
CA GLU A 43 -0.51 -3.34 -4.09
C GLU A 43 0.85 -3.92 -3.67
N MET A 44 1.75 -3.10 -3.14
CA MET A 44 3.09 -3.51 -2.72
C MET A 44 3.09 -4.13 -1.31
N ILE A 45 2.43 -3.48 -0.36
CA ILE A 45 2.53 -3.80 1.07
C ILE A 45 1.31 -4.58 1.58
N GLY A 46 0.24 -4.66 0.80
CA GLY A 46 -0.98 -5.37 1.14
C GLY A 46 -1.90 -4.63 2.11
N TYR A 47 -1.57 -3.38 2.46
CA TYR A 47 -2.39 -2.54 3.32
C TYR A 47 -2.54 -1.12 2.75
N TYR A 48 -3.73 -0.55 2.91
CA TYR A 48 -3.97 0.85 2.61
C TYR A 48 -3.36 1.71 3.71
N SER A 49 -2.75 2.84 3.35
CA SER A 49 -2.06 3.68 4.33
C SER A 49 -3.04 4.54 5.15
N LEU A 50 -4.24 4.78 4.62
CA LEU A 50 -5.21 5.72 5.19
C LEU A 50 -6.41 5.04 5.87
N PHE A 51 -6.67 3.77 5.57
CA PHE A 51 -7.80 3.04 6.11
C PHE A 51 -7.48 1.55 6.17
N GLN A 52 -8.23 0.79 6.95
CA GLN A 52 -8.10 -0.66 7.02
C GLN A 52 -9.31 -1.30 6.35
N ILE A 53 -9.06 -2.22 5.41
CA ILE A 53 -10.09 -3.11 4.87
C ILE A 53 -9.84 -4.49 5.44
N GLU A 54 -10.84 -5.04 6.14
CA GLU A 54 -10.80 -6.39 6.69
C GLU A 54 -11.96 -7.20 6.08
N ILE A 55 -11.64 -8.34 5.47
CA ILE A 55 -12.65 -9.28 4.99
C ILE A 55 -12.96 -10.24 6.13
N LYS A 56 -14.16 -10.11 6.70
CA LYS A 56 -14.66 -11.05 7.71
C LYS A 56 -15.65 -12.00 7.07
N LEU A 57 -15.62 -13.26 7.50
CA LEU A 57 -16.71 -14.18 7.21
C LEU A 57 -17.96 -13.65 7.88
N ASP A 58 -19.06 -13.64 7.14
CA ASP A 58 -20.37 -13.29 7.68
C ASP A 58 -20.77 -14.35 8.72
N GLU A 59 -20.76 -13.97 10.00
CA GLU A 59 -21.12 -14.88 11.10
C GLU A 59 -22.62 -15.22 11.09
N ASP A 60 -23.46 -14.43 10.40
CA ASP A 60 -24.91 -14.64 10.32
C ASP A 60 -25.31 -15.77 9.36
N GLU A 61 -24.42 -16.19 8.46
CA GLU A 61 -24.65 -17.33 7.56
C GLU A 61 -24.45 -18.70 8.24
N ARG A 62 -23.82 -18.76 9.44
CA ARG A 62 -23.77 -20.01 10.23
C ARG A 62 -25.11 -20.38 10.86
N SER A 63 -26.00 -19.41 11.05
CA SER A 63 -27.24 -19.59 11.80
C SER A 63 -28.42 -20.06 10.94
N LYS A 64 -28.33 -19.95 9.60
CA LYS A 64 -29.42 -20.34 8.68
C LYS A 64 -29.43 -21.82 8.27
N ASN A 65 -28.37 -22.58 8.61
CA ASN A 65 -28.26 -24.01 8.26
C ASN A 65 -28.58 -24.97 9.42
N ARG A 66 -29.07 -24.48 10.57
CA ARG A 66 -29.70 -25.36 11.57
C ARG A 66 -31.17 -25.52 11.20
N ILE A 67 -31.44 -26.52 10.37
CA ILE A 67 -32.77 -27.07 10.16
C ILE A 67 -33.20 -27.69 11.49
N GLU A 68 -34.20 -27.10 12.15
CA GLU A 68 -35.02 -27.77 13.17
C GLU A 68 -35.98 -28.76 12.51
#